data_AF-A0AAD3M1Y5-F1
#
_entry.id   AF-A0AAD3M1Y5-F1
#
_cell.length_a   1.000
_cell.length_b   1.000
_cell.length_c   1.000
_cell.angle_alpha   90.00
_cell.angle_beta   90.00
_cell.angle_gamma   90.00
#
_symmetry.space_group_name_H-M   'P 1'
#
loop_
_entity.id
_entity.type
_entity.pdbx_description
1 polymer ?
#
loop_
_entity_poly.entity_id
_entity_poly.type
_entity_poly.pdbx_seq_one_letter_code
_entity_poly.pdbx_strand_id
1 'polypeptide(L)'
;MDQWRVVFLCVTLSWRLQTASTQTHEVVCPGTQNGLSSTGSQENQYNLIKDRYDGCEIIMGNLEITQIESNWDFSFLKTIREVTGYVLIVMNHFQEIPLGQLRIIRGNSLYERRFALSVFLNYPKDGSNGLRQLGLANLTEILEGGVQIINNKYLSYGPWIYWQDIIRDNNAPIEIQYNGERGPCHKSCGDYCWRPNEDQLTKTVYAPQCNGRCFGTSPRDCCHIECAAGCKGPLDVDCFPIFVVDDSPYKSACPSRQDGGGERRPEV
;
A
#
# COMPACT_ATOMS: atom_id res chain seq x y z
N MET A 1 45.72 11.22 50.32
CA MET A 1 45.45 10.87 48.91
C MET A 1 44.59 9.62 48.94
N ASP A 2 43.60 9.51 48.04
CA ASP A 2 42.71 8.35 47.87
C ASP A 2 41.47 8.22 48.77
N GLN A 3 40.63 9.28 48.82
CA GLN A 3 39.22 9.08 49.22
C GLN A 3 38.22 10.06 48.58
N TRP A 4 38.63 10.76 47.51
CA TRP A 4 37.78 11.73 46.78
C TRP A 4 37.72 11.44 45.27
N ARG A 5 38.03 10.21 44.84
CA ARG A 5 37.97 9.78 43.43
C ARG A 5 36.91 8.72 43.12
N VAL A 6 36.19 8.22 44.13
CA VAL A 6 35.22 7.11 43.94
C VAL A 6 33.76 7.60 43.86
N VAL A 7 33.44 8.80 44.32
CA VAL A 7 32.04 9.28 44.33
C VAL A 7 31.61 9.98 43.03
N PHE A 8 32.56 10.44 42.21
CA PHE A 8 32.24 11.17 40.96
C PHE A 8 32.04 10.29 39.71
N LEU A 9 32.17 8.96 39.83
CA LEU A 9 31.96 8.02 38.72
C LEU A 9 30.60 7.31 38.74
N CYS A 10 29.77 7.50 39.78
CA CYS A 10 28.44 6.90 39.87
C CYS A 10 27.28 7.83 39.50
N VAL A 11 27.51 9.14 39.30
CA VAL A 11 26.44 10.09 38.94
C VAL A 11 26.43 10.42 37.43
N THR A 12 27.45 10.01 36.68
CA THR A 12 27.57 10.28 35.24
C THR A 12 27.26 9.08 34.35
N LEU A 13 26.81 7.94 34.92
CA LEU A 13 26.49 6.71 34.18
C LEU A 13 25.02 6.27 34.23
N SER A 14 24.12 7.08 34.79
CA SER A 14 22.67 6.89 34.69
C SER A 14 21.97 7.84 33.70
N TRP A 15 22.71 8.70 33.01
CA TRP A 15 22.29 9.34 31.76
C TRP A 15 22.73 8.49 30.54
N ARG A 16 22.51 7.18 30.62
CA ARG A 16 22.49 6.34 29.43
C ARG A 16 21.08 6.40 28.88
N LEU A 17 20.88 7.33 27.95
CA LEU A 17 19.95 7.26 26.82
C LEU A 17 18.88 6.18 27.00
N GLN A 18 17.80 6.51 27.70
CA GLN A 18 16.51 6.00 27.27
C GLN A 18 16.26 6.66 25.92
N THR A 19 16.74 6.02 24.85
CA THR A 19 16.05 6.09 23.58
C THR A 19 14.66 5.58 23.88
N ALA A 20 13.74 6.50 24.16
CA ALA A 20 12.33 6.21 24.05
C ALA A 20 12.16 5.64 22.64
N SER A 21 11.97 4.33 22.56
CA SER A 21 11.33 3.77 21.39
C SER A 21 9.96 4.42 21.37
N THR A 22 9.82 5.48 20.57
CA THR A 22 8.51 5.95 20.13
C THR A 22 7.93 4.78 19.33
N GLN A 23 7.25 3.87 20.03
CA GLN A 23 6.26 3.02 19.39
C GLN A 23 5.24 3.99 18.83
N THR A 24 5.37 4.30 17.54
CA THR A 24 4.32 5.01 16.80
C THR A 24 3.12 4.07 16.82
N HIS A 25 2.16 4.35 17.70
CA HIS A 25 0.91 3.62 17.73
C HIS A 25 0.19 3.96 16.42
N GLU A 26 0.11 3.00 15.51
CA GLU A 26 -0.55 3.17 14.23
C GLU A 26 -2.04 3.44 14.45
N VAL A 27 -2.60 4.33 13.64
CA VAL A 27 -4.00 4.73 13.74
C VAL A 27 -4.81 3.80 12.85
N VAL A 28 -5.67 3.00 13.47
CA VAL A 28 -6.53 2.02 12.81
C VAL A 28 -7.95 2.53 12.75
N CYS A 29 -8.61 2.39 11.59
CA CYS A 29 -9.98 2.85 11.39
C CYS A 29 -10.84 1.77 10.73
N PRO A 30 -12.14 1.68 11.06
CA PRO A 30 -13.04 0.74 10.43
C PRO A 30 -13.36 1.16 8.99
N GLY A 31 -13.32 0.21 8.06
CA GLY A 31 -13.76 0.39 6.67
C GLY A 31 -15.28 0.38 6.51
N THR A 32 -15.74 0.41 5.26
CA THR A 32 -17.17 0.34 4.89
C THR A 32 -17.50 -0.90 4.05
N GLN A 33 -18.79 -1.19 3.85
CA GLN A 33 -19.27 -2.30 3.00
C GLN A 33 -20.57 -1.89 2.28
N ASN A 34 -20.61 -0.67 1.78
CA ASN A 34 -21.77 -0.07 1.13
C ASN A 34 -21.81 -0.39 -0.38
N GLY A 35 -20.67 -0.77 -0.97
CA GLY A 35 -20.53 -0.95 -2.41
C GLY A 35 -20.86 0.34 -3.16
N LEU A 36 -21.95 0.31 -3.94
CA LEU A 36 -22.44 1.47 -4.70
C LEU A 36 -23.59 2.22 -4.01
N SER A 37 -24.00 1.77 -2.82
CA SER A 37 -25.08 2.41 -2.08
C SER A 37 -24.56 3.71 -1.44
N SER A 38 -25.28 4.81 -1.66
CA SER A 38 -25.03 6.08 -1.00
C SER A 38 -26.30 6.54 -0.28
N THR A 39 -26.11 7.20 0.87
CA THR A 39 -27.19 7.75 1.68
C THR A 39 -26.94 9.23 1.91
N GLY A 40 -27.88 10.07 1.48
CA GLY A 40 -27.84 11.51 1.74
C GLY A 40 -27.22 12.32 0.61
N SER A 41 -26.81 13.55 0.93
CA SER A 41 -26.13 14.45 -0.01
C SER A 41 -24.67 14.06 -0.21
N GLN A 42 -24.09 14.50 -1.32
CA GLN A 42 -22.65 14.33 -1.56
C GLN A 42 -21.81 14.91 -0.41
N GLU A 43 -22.23 16.05 0.16
CA GLU A 43 -21.50 16.73 1.25
C GLU A 43 -21.47 15.86 2.50
N ASN A 44 -22.60 15.24 2.85
CA ASN A 44 -22.67 14.29 3.96
C ASN A 44 -21.76 13.10 3.69
N GLN A 45 -21.77 12.57 2.47
CA GLN A 45 -20.90 11.46 2.11
C GLN A 45 -19.42 11.80 2.26
N TYR A 46 -18.99 12.97 1.79
CA TYR A 46 -17.61 13.42 1.96
C TYR A 46 -17.23 13.62 3.42
N ASN A 47 -18.09 14.26 4.22
CA ASN A 47 -17.84 14.45 5.64
C ASN A 47 -17.73 13.11 6.37
N LEU A 48 -18.57 12.13 6.06
CA LEU A 48 -18.47 10.77 6.62
C LEU A 48 -17.16 10.07 6.26
N ILE A 49 -16.68 10.23 5.02
CA ILE A 49 -15.39 9.67 4.57
C ILE A 49 -14.25 10.38 5.32
N LYS A 50 -14.30 11.70 5.43
CA LYS A 50 -13.28 12.51 6.10
C LYS A 50 -13.21 12.18 7.59
N ASP A 51 -14.33 12.24 8.30
CA ASP A 51 -14.40 11.97 9.74
C ASP A 51 -13.89 10.56 10.09
N ARG A 52 -14.07 9.61 9.18
CA ARG A 52 -13.64 8.22 9.35
C ARG A 52 -12.15 7.99 9.11
N TYR A 53 -11.58 8.65 8.10
CA TYR A 53 -10.24 8.32 7.61
C TYR A 53 -9.18 9.42 7.84
N ASP A 54 -9.55 10.56 8.43
CA ASP A 54 -8.57 11.59 8.77
C ASP A 54 -7.59 11.10 9.83
N GLY A 55 -6.30 11.14 9.49
CA GLY A 55 -5.21 10.59 10.31
C GLY A 55 -5.08 9.06 10.29
N CYS A 56 -5.84 8.35 9.45
CA CYS A 56 -5.85 6.89 9.42
C CYS A 56 -4.64 6.28 8.70
N GLU A 57 -3.94 5.33 9.33
CA GLU A 57 -2.85 4.59 8.68
C GLU A 57 -3.30 3.22 8.15
N ILE A 58 -4.22 2.54 8.85
CA ILE A 58 -4.68 1.19 8.51
C ILE A 58 -6.21 1.15 8.50
N ILE A 59 -6.79 0.78 7.35
CA ILE A 59 -8.24 0.56 7.24
C ILE A 59 -8.55 -0.93 7.46
N MET A 60 -9.23 -1.23 8.57
CA MET A 60 -9.81 -2.53 8.86
C MET A 60 -11.17 -2.68 8.15
N GLY A 61 -11.12 -3.16 6.92
CA GLY A 61 -12.28 -3.32 6.04
C GLY A 61 -11.98 -2.78 4.66
N ASN A 62 -13.01 -2.28 3.97
CA ASN A 62 -12.87 -1.77 2.61
C ASN A 62 -12.76 -0.24 2.60
N LEU A 63 -11.97 0.28 1.67
CA LEU A 63 -11.95 1.70 1.34
C LEU A 63 -12.87 1.92 0.13
N GLU A 64 -14.00 2.60 0.35
CA GLU A 64 -14.98 2.88 -0.70
C GLU A 64 -15.10 4.39 -0.92
N ILE A 65 -14.62 4.86 -2.07
CA ILE A 65 -14.74 6.25 -2.51
C ILE A 65 -15.63 6.27 -3.74
N THR A 66 -16.90 6.60 -3.52
CA THR A 66 -17.95 6.46 -4.54
C THR A 66 -18.74 7.75 -4.72
N GLN A 67 -19.25 8.03 -5.92
CA GLN A 67 -20.25 9.10 -6.14
C GLN A 67 -19.84 10.52 -5.69
N ILE A 68 -18.54 10.84 -5.72
CA ILE A 68 -18.05 12.18 -5.40
C ILE A 68 -17.97 13.03 -6.67
N GLU A 69 -18.98 13.86 -6.89
CA GLU A 69 -19.04 14.71 -8.09
C GLU A 69 -18.39 16.09 -7.91
N SER A 70 -18.16 16.50 -6.66
CA SER A 70 -17.54 17.77 -6.30
C SER A 70 -16.02 17.65 -6.18
N ASN A 71 -15.29 18.75 -6.43
CA ASN A 71 -13.83 18.78 -6.32
C ASN A 71 -13.37 19.07 -4.88
N TRP A 72 -13.64 18.13 -3.96
CA TRP A 72 -13.22 18.23 -2.56
C TRP A 72 -11.81 17.72 -2.32
N ASP A 73 -11.24 18.11 -1.18
CA ASP A 73 -9.88 17.75 -0.80
C ASP A 73 -9.83 16.39 -0.07
N PHE A 74 -9.23 15.40 -0.72
CA PHE A 74 -8.98 14.07 -0.14
C PHE A 74 -7.59 13.93 0.47
N SER A 75 -6.87 15.02 0.73
CA SER A 75 -5.49 15.00 1.26
C SER A 75 -5.31 14.17 2.54
N PHE A 76 -6.36 14.03 3.36
CA PHE A 76 -6.38 13.21 4.56
C PHE A 76 -6.11 11.72 4.28
N LEU A 77 -6.45 11.21 3.08
CA LEU A 77 -6.19 9.83 2.67
C LEU A 77 -4.69 9.52 2.46
N LYS A 78 -3.82 10.54 2.39
CA LYS A 78 -2.37 10.35 2.15
C LYS A 78 -1.66 9.55 3.24
N THR A 79 -2.26 9.46 4.42
CA THR A 79 -1.70 8.76 5.59
C THR A 79 -1.93 7.26 5.54
N ILE A 80 -2.89 6.81 4.73
CA ILE A 80 -3.27 5.39 4.63
C ILE A 80 -2.13 4.61 3.98
N ARG A 81 -1.71 3.54 4.66
CA ARG A 81 -0.63 2.63 4.25
C ARG A 81 -1.12 1.23 3.93
N GLU A 82 -2.24 0.83 4.53
CA GLU A 82 -2.78 -0.52 4.37
C GLU A 82 -4.31 -0.53 4.37
N VAL A 83 -4.89 -1.36 3.50
CA VAL A 83 -6.33 -1.68 3.48
C VAL A 83 -6.48 -3.20 3.58
N THR A 84 -7.21 -3.68 4.59
CA THR A 84 -7.32 -5.14 4.81
C THR A 84 -8.36 -5.81 3.89
N GLY A 85 -9.35 -5.07 3.41
CA GLY A 85 -10.36 -5.53 2.45
C GLY A 85 -9.98 -5.17 1.02
N TYR A 86 -10.95 -4.64 0.27
CA TYR A 86 -10.77 -4.10 -1.08
C TYR A 86 -10.75 -2.56 -1.10
N VAL A 87 -10.30 -2.00 -2.22
CA VAL A 87 -10.39 -0.58 -2.56
C VAL A 87 -11.32 -0.41 -3.75
N LEU A 88 -12.38 0.40 -3.58
CA LEU A 88 -13.37 0.71 -4.60
C LEU A 88 -13.39 2.22 -4.89
N ILE A 89 -13.11 2.60 -6.14
CA ILE A 89 -13.10 3.99 -6.61
C ILE A 89 -14.02 4.09 -7.82
N VAL A 90 -15.22 4.63 -7.63
CA VAL A 90 -16.28 4.53 -8.66
C VAL A 90 -17.15 5.78 -8.74
N MET A 91 -17.53 6.19 -9.96
CA MET A 91 -18.46 7.32 -10.18
C MET A 91 -17.99 8.64 -9.54
N ASN A 92 -16.67 8.92 -9.55
CA ASN A 92 -16.13 10.16 -9.03
C ASN A 92 -15.71 11.13 -10.14
N HIS A 93 -15.70 12.43 -9.86
CA HIS A 93 -15.32 13.48 -10.82
C HIS A 93 -13.96 14.14 -10.52
N PHE A 94 -13.31 13.79 -9.40
CA PHE A 94 -11.98 14.29 -9.06
C PHE A 94 -10.91 13.78 -10.03
N GLN A 95 -9.80 14.51 -10.14
CA GLN A 95 -8.72 14.17 -11.07
C GLN A 95 -7.68 13.19 -10.52
N GLU A 96 -7.56 13.10 -9.20
CA GLU A 96 -6.60 12.25 -8.51
C GLU A 96 -7.12 11.87 -7.13
N ILE A 97 -6.86 10.62 -6.74
CA ILE A 97 -7.02 10.17 -5.37
C ILE A 97 -5.63 10.06 -4.70
N PRO A 98 -5.38 10.75 -3.58
CA PRO A 98 -4.03 10.89 -3.04
C PRO A 98 -3.66 9.76 -2.08
N LEU A 99 -3.63 8.51 -2.55
CA LEU A 99 -3.28 7.32 -1.77
C LEU A 99 -1.76 7.01 -1.82
N GLY A 100 -0.93 8.06 -1.83
CA GLY A 100 0.49 7.94 -2.15
C GLY A 100 1.32 7.11 -1.17
N GLN A 101 0.81 6.84 0.04
CA GLN A 101 1.47 5.98 1.02
C GLN A 101 0.89 4.56 1.09
N LEU A 102 -0.18 4.25 0.35
CA LEU A 102 -0.78 2.93 0.34
C LEU A 102 0.22 1.93 -0.25
N ARG A 103 0.57 0.90 0.52
CA ARG A 103 1.55 -0.12 0.14
C ARG A 103 0.92 -1.48 -0.11
N ILE A 104 -0.10 -1.82 0.67
CA ILE A 104 -0.68 -3.15 0.70
C ILE A 104 -2.21 -3.07 0.66
N ILE A 105 -2.80 -3.88 -0.21
CA ILE A 105 -4.23 -4.25 -0.15
C ILE A 105 -4.28 -5.75 0.13
N ARG A 106 -4.85 -6.16 1.27
CA ARG A 106 -4.83 -7.59 1.64
C ARG A 106 -5.85 -8.43 0.88
N GLY A 107 -7.02 -7.87 0.57
CA GLY A 107 -8.06 -8.63 -0.11
C GLY A 107 -8.78 -9.68 0.77
N ASN A 108 -8.82 -9.49 2.09
CA ASN A 108 -9.59 -10.37 3.00
C ASN A 108 -11.10 -10.37 2.65
N SER A 109 -11.55 -9.30 2.00
CA SER A 109 -12.84 -9.17 1.32
C SER A 109 -12.61 -8.61 -0.09
N LEU A 110 -13.42 -9.04 -1.05
CA LEU A 110 -13.26 -8.69 -2.47
C LEU A 110 -14.55 -8.09 -3.03
N TYR A 111 -14.41 -7.02 -3.83
CA TYR A 111 -15.52 -6.46 -4.59
C TYR A 111 -15.95 -7.47 -5.66
N GLU A 112 -17.26 -7.68 -5.78
CA GLU A 112 -17.86 -8.75 -6.61
C GLU A 112 -17.27 -10.14 -6.36
N ARG A 113 -16.68 -10.38 -5.18
CA ARG A 113 -15.95 -11.61 -4.82
C ARG A 113 -14.74 -11.91 -5.70
N ARG A 114 -14.25 -10.93 -6.48
CA ARG A 114 -13.17 -11.13 -7.47
C ARG A 114 -12.03 -10.14 -7.33
N PHE A 115 -12.30 -8.89 -6.96
CA PHE A 115 -11.32 -7.81 -7.09
C PHE A 115 -10.96 -7.18 -5.75
N ALA A 116 -9.66 -6.98 -5.52
CA ALA A 116 -9.14 -6.20 -4.41
C ALA A 116 -9.01 -4.71 -4.77
N LEU A 117 -8.87 -4.38 -6.05
CA LEU A 117 -8.92 -3.01 -6.55
C LEU A 117 -9.91 -2.90 -7.71
N SER A 118 -10.91 -2.05 -7.54
CA SER A 118 -11.90 -1.75 -8.59
C SER A 118 -11.99 -0.25 -8.83
N VAL A 119 -11.69 0.17 -10.06
CA VAL A 119 -11.69 1.57 -10.50
C VAL A 119 -12.50 1.71 -11.78
N PHE A 120 -13.68 2.33 -11.72
CA PHE A 120 -14.51 2.48 -12.92
C PHE A 120 -15.45 3.69 -12.90
N LEU A 121 -15.78 4.19 -14.10
CA LEU A 121 -16.73 5.29 -14.30
C LEU A 121 -16.35 6.59 -13.57
N ASN A 122 -15.05 6.88 -13.37
CA ASN A 122 -14.61 8.08 -12.67
C ASN A 122 -14.53 9.30 -13.60
N TYR A 123 -15.67 9.65 -14.22
CA TYR A 123 -15.82 10.86 -15.01
C TYR A 123 -17.31 11.27 -15.13
N PRO A 124 -17.62 12.58 -15.16
CA PRO A 124 -18.95 13.08 -15.53
C PRO A 124 -19.35 12.62 -16.93
N LYS A 125 -20.59 12.12 -17.07
CA LYS A 125 -21.14 11.60 -18.33
C LYS A 125 -20.98 12.58 -19.51
N ASP A 126 -21.23 13.87 -19.25
CA ASP A 126 -21.19 14.95 -20.25
C ASP A 126 -20.03 15.94 -20.03
N GLY A 127 -19.02 15.57 -19.22
CA GLY A 127 -17.91 16.44 -18.91
C GLY A 127 -16.66 16.20 -19.74
N SER A 128 -15.73 17.16 -19.69
CA SER A 128 -14.42 17.13 -20.35
C SER A 128 -13.27 16.75 -19.40
N ASN A 129 -13.59 16.36 -18.17
CA ASN A 129 -12.64 16.07 -17.11
C ASN A 129 -13.04 14.79 -16.37
N GLY A 130 -12.14 14.22 -15.58
CA GLY A 130 -12.36 13.05 -14.74
C GLY A 130 -11.04 12.59 -14.12
N LEU A 131 -11.02 11.39 -13.55
CA LEU A 131 -9.83 10.79 -12.95
C LEU A 131 -8.72 10.62 -13.99
N ARG A 132 -7.56 11.24 -13.74
CA ARG A 132 -6.41 11.25 -14.66
C ARG A 132 -5.30 10.31 -14.26
N GLN A 133 -5.10 10.14 -12.96
CA GLN A 133 -4.05 9.29 -12.40
C GLN A 133 -4.51 8.69 -11.06
N LEU A 134 -4.00 7.49 -10.78
CA LEU A 134 -4.13 6.86 -9.48
C LEU A 134 -2.92 7.27 -8.66
N GLY A 135 -3.12 7.90 -7.50
CA GLY A 135 -2.04 8.25 -6.60
C GLY A 135 -1.53 7.03 -5.82
N LEU A 136 -1.26 5.91 -6.49
CA LEU A 136 -0.91 4.62 -5.89
C LEU A 136 0.58 4.28 -6.04
N ALA A 137 1.43 5.30 -6.04
CA ALA A 137 2.83 5.16 -6.41
C ALA A 137 3.59 4.13 -5.55
N ASN A 138 3.27 4.08 -4.25
CA ASN A 138 3.89 3.14 -3.31
C ASN A 138 3.16 1.79 -3.18
N LEU A 139 2.13 1.52 -4.00
CA LEU A 139 1.41 0.25 -3.94
C LEU A 139 2.30 -0.85 -4.52
N THR A 140 2.78 -1.73 -3.65
CA THR A 140 3.72 -2.80 -4.02
C THR A 140 3.10 -4.18 -3.91
N GLU A 141 1.96 -4.33 -3.23
CA GLU A 141 1.35 -5.62 -2.99
C GLU A 141 -0.18 -5.62 -2.95
N ILE A 142 -0.77 -6.57 -3.66
CA ILE A 142 -2.14 -7.05 -3.49
C ILE A 142 -2.04 -8.55 -3.16
N LEU A 143 -2.42 -8.93 -1.93
CA LEU A 143 -2.21 -10.29 -1.45
C LEU A 143 -3.22 -11.30 -2.03
N GLU A 144 -4.49 -10.92 -2.08
CA GLU A 144 -5.58 -11.74 -2.59
C GLU A 144 -6.48 -10.90 -3.50
N GLY A 145 -7.05 -11.52 -4.54
CA GLY A 145 -7.96 -10.88 -5.47
C GLY A 145 -7.30 -10.12 -6.62
N GLY A 146 -8.11 -9.86 -7.65
CA GLY A 146 -7.69 -9.25 -8.89
C GLY A 146 -7.79 -7.72 -8.93
N VAL A 147 -7.55 -7.18 -10.12
CA VAL A 147 -7.65 -5.74 -10.41
C VAL A 147 -8.61 -5.52 -11.57
N GLN A 148 -9.56 -4.60 -11.38
CA GLN A 148 -10.46 -4.14 -12.42
C GLN A 148 -10.33 -2.64 -12.60
N ILE A 149 -9.89 -2.21 -13.77
CA ILE A 149 -9.82 -0.80 -14.16
C ILE A 149 -10.52 -0.64 -15.49
N ILE A 150 -11.79 -0.28 -15.46
CA ILE A 150 -12.64 -0.25 -16.66
C ILE A 150 -13.39 1.07 -16.79
N ASN A 151 -13.63 1.52 -18.03
CA ASN A 151 -14.43 2.71 -18.28
C ASN A 151 -13.92 3.93 -17.50
N ASN A 152 -12.63 4.29 -17.61
CA ASN A 152 -12.10 5.53 -17.07
C ASN A 152 -11.54 6.37 -18.22
N LYS A 153 -12.42 7.11 -18.89
CA LYS A 153 -12.14 7.84 -20.14
C LYS A 153 -10.89 8.73 -20.10
N TYR A 154 -10.56 9.30 -18.94
CA TYR A 154 -9.48 10.27 -18.77
C TYR A 154 -8.24 9.73 -18.04
N LEU A 155 -8.25 8.44 -17.65
CA LEU A 155 -7.21 7.84 -16.82
C LEU A 155 -6.05 7.31 -17.69
N SER A 156 -4.85 7.89 -17.52
CA SER A 156 -3.74 7.71 -18.46
C SER A 156 -2.57 6.86 -17.98
N TYR A 157 -2.48 6.49 -16.70
CA TYR A 157 -1.29 5.84 -16.13
C TYR A 157 -1.59 4.49 -15.46
N GLY A 158 -2.45 4.48 -14.43
CA GLY A 158 -2.81 3.26 -13.68
C GLY A 158 -3.18 2.02 -14.52
N PRO A 159 -3.98 2.14 -15.61
CA PRO A 159 -4.30 1.02 -16.50
C PRO A 159 -3.08 0.33 -17.12
N TRP A 160 -1.99 1.08 -17.27
CA TRP A 160 -0.79 0.67 -18.00
C TRP A 160 0.33 0.19 -17.09
N ILE A 161 0.09 0.10 -15.77
CA ILE A 161 1.01 -0.52 -14.82
C ILE A 161 1.09 -2.02 -15.07
N TYR A 162 2.26 -2.61 -14.81
CA TYR A 162 2.46 -4.05 -14.88
C TYR A 162 1.86 -4.74 -13.64
N TRP A 163 0.55 -4.95 -13.63
CA TRP A 163 -0.19 -5.44 -12.47
C TRP A 163 0.21 -6.83 -11.99
N GLN A 164 0.74 -7.70 -12.86
CA GLN A 164 1.24 -9.03 -12.46
C GLN A 164 2.37 -8.96 -11.43
N ASP A 165 3.04 -7.82 -11.30
CA ASP A 165 4.13 -7.64 -10.35
C ASP A 165 3.66 -7.18 -8.96
N ILE A 166 2.47 -6.57 -8.90
CA ILE A 166 1.83 -6.10 -7.67
C ILE A 166 0.93 -7.19 -7.08
N ILE A 167 0.26 -7.98 -7.94
CA ILE A 167 -0.67 -9.02 -7.53
C ILE A 167 0.11 -10.28 -7.18
N ARG A 168 -0.11 -10.82 -5.98
CA ARG A 168 0.56 -12.03 -5.51
C ARG A 168 0.00 -13.31 -6.14
N ASP A 169 -1.32 -13.40 -6.29
CA ASP A 169 -1.97 -14.54 -6.94
C ASP A 169 -1.92 -14.40 -8.46
N ASN A 170 -1.06 -15.20 -9.10
CA ASN A 170 -0.92 -15.22 -10.56
C ASN A 170 -2.19 -15.62 -11.32
N ASN A 171 -3.18 -16.23 -10.66
CA ASN A 171 -4.45 -16.62 -11.27
C ASN A 171 -5.55 -15.55 -11.10
N ALA A 172 -5.28 -14.49 -10.35
CA ALA A 172 -6.27 -13.46 -10.09
C ALA A 172 -6.62 -12.68 -11.38
N PRO A 173 -7.89 -12.30 -11.57
CA PRO A 173 -8.33 -11.64 -12.79
C PRO A 173 -7.79 -10.22 -12.89
N ILE A 174 -7.25 -9.86 -14.07
CA ILE A 174 -6.82 -8.50 -14.41
C ILE A 174 -7.70 -8.01 -15.57
N GLU A 175 -8.63 -7.12 -15.27
CA GLU A 175 -9.60 -6.57 -16.24
C GLU A 175 -9.30 -5.10 -16.52
N ILE A 176 -8.64 -4.81 -17.65
CA ILE A 176 -8.28 -3.44 -18.06
C ILE A 176 -8.91 -3.12 -19.42
N GLN A 177 -9.95 -2.29 -19.45
CA GLN A 177 -10.71 -2.02 -20.68
C GLN A 177 -11.30 -0.60 -20.71
N TYR A 178 -11.44 0.00 -21.89
CA TYR A 178 -12.13 1.29 -22.08
C TYR A 178 -11.58 2.44 -21.21
N ASN A 179 -10.26 2.55 -21.10
CA ASN A 179 -9.60 3.63 -20.35
C ASN A 179 -9.00 4.69 -21.29
N GLY A 180 -8.50 5.78 -20.71
CA GLY A 180 -7.78 6.82 -21.43
C GLY A 180 -6.49 6.33 -22.06
N GLU A 181 -6.00 7.10 -23.04
CA GLU A 181 -4.73 6.82 -23.70
C GLU A 181 -3.56 6.83 -22.71
N ARG A 182 -2.57 6.00 -22.99
CA ARG A 182 -1.36 5.88 -22.21
C ARG A 182 -0.58 7.19 -22.20
N GLY A 183 -0.37 7.74 -21.01
CA GLY A 183 0.44 8.93 -20.82
C GLY A 183 1.94 8.65 -20.97
N PRO A 184 2.75 9.67 -21.28
CA PRO A 184 4.21 9.52 -21.38
C PRO A 184 4.84 9.35 -20.00
N CYS A 185 5.65 8.30 -19.83
CA CYS A 185 6.49 8.08 -18.66
C CYS A 185 7.85 8.77 -18.80
N HIS A 186 8.51 9.03 -17.68
CA HIS A 186 9.90 9.48 -17.71
C HIS A 186 10.80 8.39 -18.30
N LYS A 187 11.86 8.78 -19.03
CA LYS A 187 12.75 7.83 -19.73
C LYS A 187 13.43 6.83 -18.79
N SER A 188 13.64 7.20 -17.53
CA SER A 188 14.20 6.31 -16.51
C SER A 188 13.27 5.13 -16.20
N CYS A 189 11.95 5.33 -16.24
CA CYS A 189 10.92 4.42 -15.74
C CYS A 189 10.49 3.33 -16.73
N GLY A 190 11.11 3.30 -17.91
CA GLY A 190 10.68 2.46 -19.01
C GLY A 190 9.22 2.73 -19.35
N ASP A 191 8.43 1.67 -19.41
CA ASP A 191 7.04 1.73 -19.84
C ASP A 191 6.02 1.93 -18.70
N TYR A 192 6.42 1.75 -17.45
CA TYR A 192 5.48 1.64 -16.34
C TYR A 192 5.67 2.79 -15.35
N CYS A 193 4.67 3.66 -15.23
CA CYS A 193 4.69 4.77 -14.28
C CYS A 193 3.28 5.14 -13.83
N TRP A 194 3.19 5.70 -12.62
CA TRP A 194 1.92 6.15 -12.05
C TRP A 194 1.54 7.57 -12.45
N ARG A 195 2.54 8.38 -12.83
CA ARG A 195 2.41 9.82 -13.15
C ARG A 195 3.46 10.25 -14.16
N PRO A 196 3.25 11.38 -14.87
CA PRO A 196 4.29 11.94 -15.72
C PRO A 196 5.47 12.44 -14.87
N ASN A 197 6.69 12.24 -15.39
CA ASN A 197 7.94 12.72 -14.78
C ASN A 197 8.25 12.19 -13.37
N GLU A 198 7.63 11.09 -12.95
CA GLU A 198 7.91 10.45 -11.66
C GLU A 198 8.96 9.34 -11.86
N ASP A 199 10.00 9.33 -11.01
CA ASP A 199 11.08 8.32 -10.99
C ASP A 199 10.70 7.10 -10.12
N GLN A 200 9.59 6.44 -10.42
CA GLN A 200 9.17 5.23 -9.71
C GLN A 200 9.06 4.06 -10.68
N LEU A 201 9.78 2.98 -10.37
CA LEU A 201 9.93 1.82 -11.25
C LEU A 201 9.19 0.62 -10.67
N THR A 202 8.58 -0.17 -11.53
CA THR A 202 7.96 -1.45 -11.16
C THR A 202 9.04 -2.49 -10.82
N LYS A 203 8.72 -3.40 -9.90
CA LYS A 203 9.61 -4.38 -9.26
C LYS A 203 10.20 -5.39 -10.25
N THR A 204 9.57 -5.65 -11.40
CA THR A 204 10.13 -6.52 -12.47
C THR A 204 11.32 -5.92 -13.22
N VAL A 205 11.49 -4.60 -13.25
CA VAL A 205 12.53 -3.96 -14.09
C VAL A 205 13.94 -4.11 -13.47
N TYR A 206 14.04 -4.48 -12.20
CA TYR A 206 15.26 -4.24 -11.42
C TYR A 206 16.14 -5.49 -11.21
N ALA A 207 15.61 -6.72 -11.11
CA ALA A 207 16.45 -7.91 -11.01
C ALA A 207 15.71 -9.23 -11.33
N PRO A 208 15.73 -9.73 -12.59
CA PRO A 208 15.03 -10.97 -12.97
C PRO A 208 15.55 -12.23 -12.25
N GLN A 209 16.75 -12.15 -11.67
CA GLN A 209 17.38 -13.20 -10.86
C GLN A 209 16.87 -13.32 -9.42
N CYS A 210 16.06 -12.39 -8.93
CA CYS A 210 15.51 -12.48 -7.58
C CYS A 210 14.32 -13.45 -7.56
N ASN A 211 14.31 -14.40 -6.62
CA ASN A 211 13.15 -15.28 -6.36
C ASN A 211 11.99 -14.55 -5.65
N GLY A 212 11.87 -13.24 -5.85
CA GLY A 212 10.97 -12.38 -5.07
C GLY A 212 11.19 -10.91 -5.39
N ARG A 213 11.25 -10.09 -4.33
CA ARG A 213 11.34 -8.62 -4.46
C ARG A 213 12.79 -8.16 -4.54
N CYS A 214 12.99 -6.92 -4.96
CA CYS A 214 14.27 -6.24 -4.94
C CYS A 214 14.13 -4.80 -4.44
N PHE A 215 15.24 -4.22 -3.97
CA PHE A 215 15.34 -2.83 -3.53
C PHE A 215 16.29 -1.99 -4.40
N GLY A 216 16.82 -2.58 -5.47
CA GLY A 216 17.78 -1.97 -6.40
C GLY A 216 17.97 -2.81 -7.68
N THR A 217 18.70 -2.26 -8.66
CA THR A 217 18.87 -2.86 -10.01
C THR A 217 19.89 -3.98 -10.06
N SER A 218 20.66 -4.17 -9.00
CA SER A 218 21.73 -5.17 -9.01
C SER A 218 21.12 -6.56 -8.80
N PRO A 219 21.70 -7.61 -9.42
CA PRO A 219 21.51 -9.00 -9.02
C PRO A 219 21.67 -9.30 -7.51
N ARG A 220 22.27 -8.37 -6.77
CA ARG A 220 22.50 -8.48 -5.32
C ARG A 220 21.45 -7.76 -4.48
N ASP A 221 20.61 -6.94 -5.10
CA ASP A 221 19.65 -6.09 -4.40
C ASP A 221 18.31 -6.83 -4.21
N CYS A 222 18.35 -8.14 -4.00
CA CYS A 222 17.15 -8.93 -3.73
C CYS A 222 16.73 -8.77 -2.27
N CYS A 223 15.43 -8.67 -2.03
CA CYS A 223 14.85 -8.77 -0.71
C CYS A 223 14.88 -10.21 -0.19
N HIS A 224 14.81 -10.34 1.13
CA HIS A 224 14.56 -11.64 1.75
C HIS A 224 13.21 -12.23 1.30
N ILE A 225 13.13 -13.55 1.18
CA ILE A 225 11.95 -14.27 0.67
C ILE A 225 10.70 -14.05 1.54
N GLU A 226 10.88 -13.76 2.83
CA GLU A 226 9.80 -13.47 3.78
C GLU A 226 9.21 -12.06 3.65
N CYS A 227 9.83 -11.17 2.85
CA CYS A 227 9.32 -9.81 2.70
C CYS A 227 8.07 -9.78 1.79
N ALA A 228 6.91 -9.49 2.37
CA ALA A 228 5.67 -9.41 1.58
C ALA A 228 5.44 -8.07 0.86
N ALA A 229 5.99 -6.94 1.31
CA ALA A 229 5.74 -5.63 0.67
C ALA A 229 6.96 -5.02 -0.03
N GLY A 230 8.16 -5.51 0.26
CA GLY A 230 9.43 -4.94 -0.18
C GLY A 230 10.41 -4.81 0.97
N CYS A 231 11.59 -4.26 0.73
CA CYS A 231 12.64 -4.13 1.71
C CYS A 231 13.53 -2.91 1.43
N LYS A 232 14.37 -2.55 2.40
CA LYS A 232 15.46 -1.57 2.23
C LYS A 232 16.85 -2.22 2.10
N GLY A 233 16.91 -3.54 2.19
CA GLY A 233 18.11 -4.34 2.27
C GLY A 233 17.81 -5.83 2.16
N PRO A 234 18.83 -6.68 2.06
CA PRO A 234 18.66 -8.09 1.72
C PRO A 234 18.19 -8.97 2.88
N LEU A 235 18.16 -8.46 4.12
CA LEU A 235 17.80 -9.25 5.31
C LEU A 235 16.29 -9.22 5.58
N ASP A 236 15.81 -10.20 6.35
CA ASP A 236 14.41 -10.27 6.82
C ASP A 236 14.03 -9.08 7.71
N VAL A 237 14.98 -8.53 8.47
CA VAL A 237 14.79 -7.31 9.27
C VAL A 237 14.67 -6.04 8.45
N ASP A 238 15.07 -6.08 7.18
CA ASP A 238 14.99 -4.94 6.27
C ASP A 238 13.64 -4.88 5.54
N CYS A 239 12.75 -5.85 5.77
CA CYS A 239 11.43 -5.87 5.16
C CYS A 239 10.62 -4.63 5.59
N PHE A 240 9.81 -4.12 4.66
CA PHE A 240 8.78 -3.17 5.04
C PHE A 240 7.78 -3.85 5.98
N PRO A 241 7.37 -3.19 7.08
CA PRO A 241 6.44 -3.77 8.03
C PRO A 241 5.09 -4.06 7.35
N ILE A 242 4.54 -5.22 7.68
CA ILE A 242 3.21 -5.70 7.25
C ILE A 242 2.41 -5.90 8.54
N PHE A 243 1.19 -5.36 8.61
CA PHE A 243 0.42 -5.38 9.86
C PHE A 243 -0.44 -6.61 10.00
N VAL A 244 0.02 -7.61 10.75
CA VAL A 244 -0.80 -8.80 11.02
C VAL A 244 -1.87 -8.43 12.03
N VAL A 245 -3.13 -8.42 11.59
CA VAL A 245 -4.29 -8.16 12.45
C VAL A 245 -4.90 -9.49 12.86
N ASP A 246 -4.32 -10.12 13.89
CA ASP A 246 -5.03 -11.08 14.74
C ASP A 246 -5.45 -10.36 16.03
N ASP A 247 -6.50 -10.82 16.72
CA ASP A 247 -7.16 -10.24 17.91
C ASP A 247 -6.28 -10.07 19.18
N SER A 248 -4.98 -9.78 19.03
CA SER A 248 -4.05 -9.41 20.10
C SER A 248 -3.12 -8.28 19.67
N PRO A 249 -2.69 -7.42 20.60
CA PRO A 249 -2.17 -6.11 20.29
C PRO A 249 -0.89 -6.19 19.46
N TYR A 250 -0.94 -5.53 18.29
CA TYR A 250 0.17 -4.96 17.53
C TYR A 250 1.49 -5.75 17.57
N LYS A 251 1.59 -6.76 16.72
CA LYS A 251 2.89 -7.23 16.23
C LYS A 251 3.01 -6.88 14.76
N SER A 252 3.92 -5.94 14.45
CA SER A 252 4.54 -5.83 13.14
C SER A 252 5.35 -7.11 12.90
N ALA A 253 4.71 -8.14 12.38
CA ALA A 253 5.36 -9.41 12.14
C ALA A 253 6.02 -9.38 10.76
N CYS A 254 7.35 -9.31 10.72
CA CYS A 254 8.06 -10.12 9.74
C CYS A 254 7.86 -11.59 10.17
N PRO A 255 7.53 -12.53 9.27
CA PRO A 255 7.42 -13.94 9.62
C PRO A 255 8.70 -14.37 10.34
N SER A 256 8.61 -14.58 11.65
CA SER A 256 9.75 -14.99 12.44
C SER A 256 10.01 -16.45 12.15
N ARG A 257 11.28 -16.84 11.95
CA ARG A 257 11.72 -18.23 11.97
C ARG A 257 11.02 -18.98 13.10
N GLN A 258 10.13 -19.90 12.77
CA GLN A 258 9.89 -21.04 13.63
C GLN A 258 11.13 -21.92 13.50
N ASP A 259 11.99 -21.93 14.51
CA ASP A 259 13.02 -22.95 14.65
C ASP A 259 12.32 -24.30 14.83
N GLY A 260 12.00 -24.93 13.70
CA GLY A 260 11.61 -26.31 13.63
C GLY A 260 12.83 -27.16 13.97
N GLY A 261 12.92 -27.60 15.22
CA GLY A 261 13.79 -28.69 15.63
C GLY A 261 13.47 -29.94 14.81
N GLY A 262 14.26 -30.17 13.76
CA GLY A 262 14.18 -31.34 12.88
C GLY A 262 15.40 -32.22 13.08
N GLU A 263 15.15 -33.39 13.65
CA GLU A 263 16.07 -34.50 13.90
C GLU A 263 17.10 -34.75 12.78
N ARG A 264 18.39 -34.84 13.14
CA ARG A 264 19.44 -35.39 12.27
C ARG A 264 19.14 -36.87 12.00
N ARG A 265 18.88 -37.26 10.75
CA ARG A 265 19.08 -38.65 10.29
C ARG A 265 20.53 -38.85 9.86
N PRO A 266 21.15 -40.01 10.17
CA PRO A 266 22.51 -40.29 9.75
C PRO A 266 22.57 -40.63 8.27
N GLU A 267 23.66 -40.20 7.65
CA GLU A 267 24.08 -40.56 6.30
C GLU A 267 24.32 -42.08 6.20
N VAL A 268 23.92 -42.65 5.06
CA VAL A 268 24.41 -43.94 4.54
C VAL A 268 25.17 -43.64 3.27
#